data_AF-A0A3D8J099-F1
#
_entry.id   AF-A0A3D8J099-F1
#
_cell.length_a   1.000
_cell.length_b   1.000
_cell.length_c   1.000
_cell.angle_alpha   90.00
_cell.angle_beta   90.00
_cell.angle_gamma   90.00
#
_symmetry.space_group_name_H-M   'P 1'
#
loop_
_entity.id
_entity.type
_entity.pdbx_description
1 polymer ?
#
loop_
_entity_poly.entity_id
_entity_poly.type
_entity_poly.pdbx_seq_one_letter_code
_entity_poly.pdbx_strand_id
1 'polypeptide(L)'
;MKKSLLPLLFFGSFALAQSNLVSSQTLADATLESNGKKKTLIEKIKEKELELQVPRETVPVPTSNYPIKTSIPKTAYYLPMLQTLLHIEPGTLPNPIGFSVIGSYTVETYRVKKFKGQMGANLGSSVSSGVNDALTKIQSATSSVPTIQTFLNDGSLFGYQTKILGQTVTTAGLITAGNGCKTESGLCTATDNREAFFSDLATTLNNAFGTGEKEWELSDGTIRAVTGAVGGKFDIYLFPFMNLFVTAAYIRMEQETNVGTATIPLDNPLVLSELLDGRLSSLVSNTTISSVSFNVGSIKNILNGYVVMGGTNLAIGYKGFFASCMLSGGYVQLDDWQNNVKGFVQKPLMYIAPRVGYTYEGIFTMHVGVQRIELFGSTKGKDLSASTGGLVQGYSVELDKFPVNFLAGAQFMPMRDFGISIEYVGSPDTSGVNAEIAYRF
;
A
#
# COMPACT_ATOMS: atom_id res chain seq x y z
N MET A 1 -0.63 35.57 10.71
CA MET A 1 0.38 34.65 10.16
C MET A 1 1.71 34.87 10.88
N LYS A 2 2.08 34.02 11.84
CA LYS A 2 3.38 34.07 12.52
C LYS A 2 4.24 32.94 11.95
N LYS A 3 5.25 33.29 11.15
CA LYS A 3 6.29 32.35 10.68
C LYS A 3 7.28 32.15 11.83
N SER A 4 7.43 30.91 12.31
CA SER A 4 8.33 30.59 13.42
C SER A 4 9.77 30.38 12.92
N LEU A 5 10.70 30.87 13.73
CA LEU A 5 12.14 31.02 13.50
C LEU A 5 12.94 29.72 13.78
N LEU A 6 12.32 28.54 13.62
CA LEU A 6 12.90 27.27 14.06
C LEU A 6 13.92 26.60 13.10
N PRO A 7 13.98 26.88 11.77
CA PRO A 7 14.98 26.22 10.92
C PRO A 7 16.40 26.80 11.03
N LEU A 8 16.56 28.00 11.60
CA LEU A 8 17.87 28.69 11.63
C LEU A 8 18.79 28.21 12.77
N LEU A 9 18.25 27.54 13.79
CA LEU A 9 19.03 27.04 14.93
C LEU A 9 19.65 25.65 14.70
N PHE A 10 19.23 24.93 13.65
CA PHE A 10 19.77 23.59 13.34
C PHE A 10 20.89 23.58 12.29
N PHE A 11 21.06 24.66 11.51
CA PHE A 11 22.14 24.77 10.52
C PHE A 11 23.35 25.61 10.98
N GLY A 12 23.22 26.39 12.06
CA GLY A 12 24.31 27.22 12.59
C GLY A 12 25.40 26.46 13.37
N SER A 13 25.10 25.27 13.88
CA SER A 13 26.00 24.50 14.76
C SER A 13 26.91 23.52 14.01
N PHE A 14 26.67 23.25 12.72
CA PHE A 14 27.56 22.43 11.88
C PHE A 14 28.66 23.25 11.17
N ALA A 15 28.51 24.58 11.08
CA ALA A 15 29.49 25.46 10.42
C ALA A 15 30.59 26.01 11.35
N LEU A 16 30.46 25.85 12.68
CA LEU A 16 31.45 26.31 13.67
C LEU A 16 32.44 25.22 14.13
N ALA A 17 32.37 24.01 13.55
CA ALA A 17 33.28 22.90 13.88
C ALA A 17 34.32 22.59 12.78
N GLN A 18 34.45 23.43 11.74
CA GLN A 18 35.41 23.23 10.64
C GLN A 18 36.49 24.33 10.49
N SER A 19 36.58 25.31 11.39
CA SER A 19 37.52 26.43 11.25
C SER A 19 38.90 26.25 11.89
N ASN A 20 39.30 25.04 12.30
CA ASN A 20 40.68 24.77 12.74
C ASN A 20 41.30 23.60 11.95
N LEU A 21 41.26 23.72 10.62
CA LEU A 21 42.23 23.04 9.74
C LEU A 21 43.46 23.94 9.64
N VAL A 22 44.45 23.60 10.46
CA VAL A 22 45.77 24.25 10.51
C VAL A 22 46.40 24.23 9.12
N SER A 23 46.68 25.43 8.60
CA SER A 23 47.50 25.63 7.42
C SER A 23 48.93 25.17 7.69
N SER A 24 49.37 24.25 6.85
CA SER A 24 50.76 23.83 6.67
C SER A 24 51.65 25.01 6.28
N GLN A 25 52.46 25.55 7.20
CA GLN A 25 53.68 26.33 6.88
C GLN A 25 54.50 26.65 8.14
N THR A 26 55.36 25.70 8.53
CA THR A 26 56.75 25.96 8.99
C THR A 26 57.43 24.60 9.15
N LEU A 27 57.88 24.07 8.02
CA LEU A 27 58.83 22.97 7.92
C LEU A 27 60.19 23.60 7.60
N ALA A 28 60.77 24.30 8.56
CA ALA A 28 62.14 24.79 8.53
C ALA A 28 62.50 25.25 9.95
N ASP A 29 62.92 24.29 10.77
CA ASP A 29 64.10 24.45 11.62
C ASP A 29 64.33 23.12 12.36
N ALA A 30 65.28 22.38 11.81
CA ALA A 30 65.88 21.25 12.45
C ALA A 30 66.92 21.78 13.45
N THR A 31 66.62 21.68 14.74
CA THR A 31 67.65 21.45 15.76
C THR A 31 67.21 20.28 16.63
N LEU A 32 67.94 19.18 16.43
CA LEU A 32 67.99 17.99 17.25
C LEU A 32 68.32 18.34 18.71
N GLU A 33 67.41 18.01 19.62
CA GLU A 33 67.71 17.51 20.97
C GLU A 33 66.64 16.44 21.29
N SER A 34 67.00 15.15 21.18
CA SER A 34 67.48 14.29 22.27
C SER A 34 66.33 13.68 23.11
N ASN A 35 66.20 12.35 22.96
CA ASN A 35 65.53 11.38 23.85
C ASN A 35 64.01 11.45 24.04
N GLY A 36 63.29 10.69 23.21
CA GLY A 36 61.95 10.20 23.54
C GLY A 36 61.39 9.29 22.46
N LYS A 37 61.06 8.03 22.80
CA LYS A 37 60.42 7.07 21.88
C LYS A 37 59.28 7.74 21.13
N LYS A 38 59.29 7.70 19.78
CA LYS A 38 58.17 8.15 18.94
C LYS A 38 56.92 7.36 19.32
N LYS A 39 56.06 7.96 20.14
CA LYS A 39 54.74 7.42 20.48
C LYS A 39 53.89 7.32 19.21
N THR A 40 53.29 6.15 19.01
CA THR A 40 52.33 5.88 17.93
C THR A 40 51.12 6.80 18.03
N LEU A 41 50.39 7.00 16.94
CA LEU A 41 49.15 7.82 16.94
C LEU A 41 48.17 7.34 18.02
N ILE A 42 48.10 6.03 18.23
CA ILE A 42 47.27 5.36 19.26
C ILE A 42 47.71 5.77 20.67
N GLU A 43 49.01 5.84 20.94
CA GLU A 43 49.53 6.26 22.25
C GLU A 43 49.27 7.75 22.53
N LYS A 44 49.33 8.60 21.49
CA LYS A 44 49.00 10.02 21.61
C LYS A 44 47.50 10.26 21.84
N ILE A 45 46.64 9.44 21.23
CA ILE A 45 45.19 9.48 21.48
C ILE A 45 44.88 9.03 22.91
N LYS A 46 45.49 7.93 23.38
CA LYS A 46 45.35 7.44 24.75
C LYS A 46 45.78 8.45 25.81
N GLU A 47 46.87 9.20 25.58
CA GLU A 47 47.30 10.25 26.50
C GLU A 47 46.33 11.44 26.56
N LYS A 48 45.81 11.89 25.42
CA LYS A 48 44.78 12.93 25.40
C LYS A 48 43.46 12.47 26.02
N GLU A 49 43.10 11.20 25.87
CA GLU A 49 41.94 10.61 26.54
C GLU A 49 42.12 10.53 28.07
N LEU A 50 43.36 10.31 28.54
CA LEU A 50 43.74 10.36 29.95
C LEU A 50 43.63 11.78 30.54
N GLU A 51 43.92 12.81 29.75
CA GLU A 51 43.79 14.21 30.17
C GLU A 51 42.34 14.70 30.23
N LEU A 52 41.42 14.09 29.47
CA LEU A 52 39.99 14.44 29.42
C LEU A 52 39.13 13.62 30.39
N GLN A 53 39.74 12.89 31.32
CA GLN A 53 39.03 11.99 32.23
C GLN A 53 38.09 12.75 33.19
N VAL A 54 36.79 12.58 32.99
CA VAL A 54 35.77 12.90 33.99
C VAL A 54 35.83 11.85 35.11
N PRO A 55 35.80 12.23 36.40
CA PRO A 55 35.85 11.28 37.53
C PRO A 55 34.77 10.18 37.44
N ARG A 56 35.14 8.96 37.86
CA ARG A 56 34.37 7.70 37.77
C ARG A 56 32.95 7.71 38.37
N GLU A 57 32.55 8.73 39.13
CA GLU A 57 31.37 8.66 40.01
C GLU A 57 30.03 9.03 39.35
N THR A 58 29.98 9.50 38.10
CA THR A 58 28.77 10.20 37.63
C THR A 58 27.82 9.43 36.70
N VAL A 59 28.13 8.21 36.26
CA VAL A 59 27.20 7.44 35.40
C VAL A 59 26.88 6.08 36.03
N PRO A 60 25.85 5.99 36.90
CA PRO A 60 25.40 4.70 37.41
C PRO A 60 24.88 3.84 36.25
N VAL A 61 25.65 2.83 35.86
CA VAL A 61 25.21 1.77 34.95
C VAL A 61 24.69 0.62 35.81
N PRO A 62 23.37 0.37 35.87
CA PRO A 62 22.84 -0.76 36.62
C PRO A 62 23.35 -2.07 36.00
N THR A 63 23.93 -2.94 36.81
CA THR A 63 24.35 -4.29 36.39
C THR A 63 23.12 -5.16 36.17
N SER A 64 22.94 -5.69 34.96
CA SER A 64 21.86 -6.61 34.64
C SER A 64 22.11 -8.02 35.17
N ASN A 65 21.13 -8.57 35.90
CA ASN A 65 21.20 -9.91 36.51
C ASN A 65 20.49 -10.96 35.64
N TYR A 66 21.05 -11.29 34.47
CA TYR A 66 20.40 -12.24 33.56
C TYR A 66 20.14 -13.60 34.23
N PRO A 67 18.93 -14.19 34.05
CA PRO A 67 18.60 -15.52 34.57
C PRO A 67 19.59 -16.61 34.12
N ILE A 68 20.12 -16.50 32.89
CA ILE A 68 21.11 -17.41 32.35
C ILE A 68 22.43 -16.68 32.13
N LYS A 69 23.47 -17.13 32.82
CA LYS A 69 24.82 -16.56 32.73
C LYS A 69 25.44 -16.88 31.37
N THR A 70 25.88 -15.83 30.68
CA THR A 70 26.54 -15.92 29.37
C THR A 70 27.87 -15.17 29.40
N SER A 71 28.87 -15.69 28.68
CA SER A 71 30.15 -15.00 28.54
C SER A 71 29.96 -13.63 27.88
N ILE A 72 30.80 -12.66 28.22
CA ILE A 72 30.81 -11.36 27.53
C ILE A 72 31.30 -11.60 26.10
N PRO A 73 30.51 -11.23 25.07
CA PRO A 73 30.92 -11.43 23.68
C PRO A 73 32.14 -10.61 23.31
N LYS A 74 32.93 -11.11 22.37
CA LYS A 74 34.18 -10.45 21.96
C LYS A 74 33.92 -9.06 21.36
N THR A 75 32.82 -8.91 20.63
CA THR A 75 32.32 -7.65 20.03
C THR A 75 32.09 -6.53 21.07
N ALA A 76 31.71 -6.88 22.30
CA ALA A 76 31.50 -5.93 23.38
C ALA A 76 32.79 -5.19 23.77
N TYR A 77 33.96 -5.75 23.46
CA TYR A 77 35.26 -5.10 23.65
C TYR A 77 35.64 -4.18 22.48
N TYR A 78 34.97 -4.30 21.33
CA TYR A 78 35.21 -3.48 20.14
C TYR A 78 34.29 -2.26 20.06
N LEU A 79 33.51 -1.98 21.11
CA LEU A 79 32.69 -0.77 21.25
C LEU A 79 33.60 0.45 21.50
N PRO A 80 33.93 1.28 20.49
CA PRO A 80 35.23 1.93 20.50
C PRO A 80 35.18 3.44 20.75
N MET A 81 34.22 3.97 21.51
CA MET A 81 34.34 5.39 21.92
C MET A 81 33.62 5.69 23.22
N LEU A 82 32.32 5.37 23.36
CA LEU A 82 31.56 5.81 24.54
C LEU A 82 31.92 5.01 25.81
N GLN A 83 32.17 3.71 25.70
CA GLN A 83 32.64 2.90 26.84
C GLN A 83 34.03 3.34 27.31
N THR A 84 34.91 3.66 26.36
CA THR A 84 36.25 4.19 26.63
C THR A 84 36.19 5.60 27.25
N LEU A 85 35.38 6.50 26.69
CA LEU A 85 35.22 7.88 27.17
C LEU A 85 34.54 7.96 28.55
N LEU A 86 33.56 7.09 28.81
CA LEU A 86 32.78 7.09 30.06
C LEU A 86 33.25 6.02 31.08
N HIS A 87 34.34 5.31 30.80
CA HIS A 87 34.88 4.24 31.67
C HIS A 87 33.85 3.16 32.04
N ILE A 88 32.95 2.83 31.13
CA ILE A 88 31.92 1.82 31.35
C ILE A 88 32.54 0.43 31.12
N GLU A 89 32.41 -0.48 32.09
CA GLU A 89 32.99 -1.82 32.01
C GLU A 89 32.42 -2.62 30.81
N PRO A 90 33.24 -3.37 30.05
CA PRO A 90 32.75 -4.22 28.97
C PRO A 90 31.66 -5.19 29.45
N GLY A 91 30.61 -5.35 28.64
CA GLY A 91 29.48 -6.24 28.97
C GLY A 91 28.44 -5.67 29.93
N THR A 92 28.58 -4.40 30.35
CA THR A 92 27.53 -3.65 31.08
C THR A 92 26.54 -2.92 30.15
N LEU A 93 26.94 -2.66 28.90
CA LEU A 93 26.03 -2.20 27.85
C LEU A 93 25.52 -3.38 27.02
N PRO A 94 24.30 -3.29 26.46
CA PRO A 94 23.86 -4.25 25.47
C PRO A 94 24.85 -4.31 24.29
N ASN A 95 25.03 -5.51 23.75
CA ASN A 95 25.91 -5.70 22.60
C ASN A 95 25.51 -4.78 21.44
N PRO A 96 26.51 -4.24 20.72
CA PRO A 96 26.28 -3.19 19.76
C PRO A 96 25.57 -3.70 18.52
N ILE A 97 25.68 -4.98 18.18
CA ILE A 97 25.17 -5.52 16.92
C ILE A 97 24.11 -6.58 17.22
N GLY A 98 22.95 -6.45 16.59
CA GLY A 98 21.81 -7.34 16.74
C GLY A 98 21.34 -7.87 15.39
N PHE A 99 20.89 -9.11 15.39
CA PHE A 99 20.04 -9.68 14.36
C PHE A 99 18.77 -10.22 15.01
N SER A 100 17.62 -9.99 14.39
CA SER A 100 16.38 -10.55 14.87
C SER A 100 15.51 -11.10 13.75
N VAL A 101 14.79 -12.16 14.08
CA VAL A 101 13.70 -12.70 13.26
C VAL A 101 12.42 -12.06 13.75
N ILE A 102 11.66 -11.48 12.84
CA ILE A 102 10.41 -10.80 13.14
C ILE A 102 9.24 -11.53 12.48
N GLY A 103 8.13 -11.56 13.20
CA GLY A 103 6.83 -12.02 12.72
C GLY A 103 5.77 -11.00 13.06
N SER A 104 4.82 -10.80 12.16
CA SER A 104 3.67 -9.93 12.38
C SER A 104 2.41 -10.58 11.81
N TYR A 105 1.31 -10.42 12.54
CA TYR A 105 -0.01 -10.79 12.08
C TYR A 105 -0.97 -9.67 12.44
N THR A 106 -1.60 -9.07 11.44
CA THR A 106 -2.52 -7.93 11.61
C THR A 106 -3.80 -8.17 10.82
N VAL A 107 -4.92 -7.75 11.39
CA VAL A 107 -6.24 -7.73 10.77
C VAL A 107 -6.70 -6.28 10.79
N GLU A 108 -6.99 -5.75 9.61
CA GLU A 108 -7.40 -4.37 9.43
C GLU A 108 -8.77 -4.33 8.74
N THR A 109 -9.65 -3.44 9.17
CA THR A 109 -10.98 -3.26 8.56
C THR A 109 -11.23 -1.78 8.34
N TYR A 110 -11.31 -1.37 7.08
CA TYR A 110 -11.44 0.02 6.68
C TYR A 110 -12.76 0.28 5.99
N ARG A 111 -13.22 1.53 6.05
CA ARG A 111 -14.29 2.01 5.19
C ARG A 111 -13.71 2.77 4.01
N VAL A 112 -14.21 2.49 2.82
CA VAL A 112 -13.93 3.28 1.61
C VAL A 112 -14.68 4.58 1.74
N LYS A 113 -13.94 5.68 1.81
CA LYS A 113 -14.49 7.03 1.84
C LYS A 113 -14.81 7.52 0.43
N LYS A 114 -13.90 7.25 -0.51
CA LYS A 114 -14.07 7.56 -1.93
C LYS A 114 -13.46 6.47 -2.79
N PHE A 115 -14.21 6.02 -3.79
CA PHE A 115 -13.71 5.18 -4.85
C PHE A 115 -13.79 5.96 -6.14
N LYS A 116 -12.68 6.04 -6.88
CA LYS A 116 -12.64 6.66 -8.19
C LYS A 116 -12.19 5.64 -9.23
N GLY A 117 -13.03 5.41 -10.23
CA GLY A 117 -12.72 4.57 -11.39
C GLY A 117 -12.44 5.42 -12.62
N GLN A 118 -11.34 5.15 -13.31
CA GLN A 118 -11.08 5.67 -14.64
C GLN A 118 -11.82 4.82 -15.66
N MET A 119 -12.82 5.42 -16.31
CA MET A 119 -13.63 4.76 -17.32
C MET A 119 -12.76 4.35 -18.52
N GLY A 120 -12.99 3.14 -19.03
CA GLY A 120 -12.30 2.66 -20.22
C GLY A 120 -12.62 3.47 -21.47
N ALA A 121 -11.61 3.67 -22.32
CA ALA A 121 -11.82 4.21 -23.66
C ALA A 121 -12.69 3.24 -24.47
N ASN A 122 -13.68 3.77 -25.20
CA ASN A 122 -14.59 3.01 -26.06
C ASN A 122 -15.51 2.00 -25.34
N LEU A 123 -15.91 2.30 -24.09
CA LEU A 123 -16.86 1.50 -23.32
C LEU A 123 -18.12 1.12 -24.11
N GLY A 124 -18.71 2.09 -24.79
CA GLY A 124 -19.88 1.92 -25.63
C GLY A 124 -19.63 0.96 -26.78
N SER A 125 -18.44 0.97 -27.37
CA SER A 125 -18.06 0.01 -28.44
C SER A 125 -17.91 -1.41 -27.89
N SER A 126 -17.31 -1.58 -26.71
CA SER A 126 -17.18 -2.88 -26.05
C SER A 126 -18.53 -3.48 -25.68
N VAL A 127 -19.42 -2.67 -25.08
CA VAL A 127 -20.79 -3.10 -24.73
C VAL A 127 -21.58 -3.43 -26.00
N SER A 128 -21.53 -2.58 -27.02
CA SER A 128 -22.27 -2.79 -28.26
C SER A 128 -21.80 -4.04 -29.00
N SER A 129 -20.49 -4.30 -29.06
CA SER A 129 -19.94 -5.53 -29.63
C SER A 129 -20.41 -6.77 -28.86
N GLY A 130 -20.35 -6.74 -27.52
CA GLY A 130 -20.76 -7.89 -26.69
C GLY A 130 -22.25 -8.22 -26.83
N VAL A 131 -23.11 -7.18 -26.89
CA VAL A 131 -24.54 -7.35 -27.14
C VAL A 131 -24.78 -7.87 -28.56
N ASN A 132 -24.09 -7.33 -29.56
CA ASN A 132 -24.17 -7.78 -30.94
C ASN A 132 -23.78 -9.26 -31.07
N ASP A 133 -22.70 -9.69 -30.41
CA ASP A 133 -22.24 -11.07 -30.40
C ASP A 133 -23.23 -12.01 -29.70
N ALA A 134 -23.79 -11.60 -28.55
CA ALA A 134 -24.80 -12.36 -27.83
C ALA A 134 -26.05 -12.57 -28.70
N LEU A 135 -26.50 -11.53 -29.40
CA LEU A 135 -27.63 -11.60 -30.31
C LEU A 135 -27.33 -12.49 -31.52
N THR A 136 -26.13 -12.41 -32.11
CA THR A 136 -25.71 -13.32 -33.18
C THR A 136 -25.71 -14.78 -32.72
N LYS A 137 -25.21 -15.05 -31.49
CA LYS A 137 -25.21 -16.39 -30.91
C LYS A 137 -26.63 -16.92 -30.72
N ILE A 138 -27.54 -16.11 -30.16
CA ILE A 138 -28.96 -16.47 -30.02
C ILE A 138 -29.57 -16.78 -31.39
N GLN A 139 -29.37 -15.92 -32.39
CA GLN A 139 -29.86 -16.11 -33.75
C GLN A 139 -29.36 -17.42 -34.36
N SER A 140 -28.05 -17.69 -34.25
CA SER A 140 -27.43 -18.92 -34.75
C SER A 140 -27.89 -20.20 -34.02
N ALA A 141 -28.23 -20.09 -32.73
CA ALA A 141 -28.77 -21.18 -31.93
C ALA A 141 -30.26 -21.47 -32.24
N THR A 142 -31.00 -20.46 -32.70
CA THR A 142 -32.42 -20.61 -33.09
C THR A 142 -32.62 -21.07 -34.54
N SER A 143 -31.62 -20.92 -35.41
CA SER A 143 -31.66 -21.46 -36.78
C SER A 143 -31.65 -22.99 -36.86
N SER A 144 -31.49 -23.71 -35.73
CA SER A 144 -31.62 -25.17 -35.65
C SER A 144 -33.02 -25.66 -35.26
N VAL A 145 -34.03 -24.78 -35.16
CA VAL A 145 -35.44 -25.18 -34.96
C VAL A 145 -36.07 -25.42 -36.34
N PRO A 146 -36.66 -26.59 -36.63
CA PRO A 146 -37.17 -26.91 -37.96
C PRO A 146 -38.34 -25.99 -38.33
N THR A 147 -38.20 -25.32 -39.47
CA THR A 147 -39.27 -24.53 -40.09
C THR A 147 -40.41 -25.45 -40.50
N ILE A 148 -41.52 -25.44 -39.77
CA ILE A 148 -42.75 -26.13 -40.20
C ILE A 148 -43.41 -25.27 -41.28
N GLN A 149 -43.39 -25.73 -42.52
CA GLN A 149 -44.16 -25.14 -43.63
C GLN A 149 -45.60 -25.66 -43.57
N THR A 150 -46.55 -24.80 -43.20
CA THR A 150 -47.98 -25.08 -43.35
C THR A 150 -48.50 -24.43 -44.63
N PHE A 151 -48.91 -25.25 -45.59
CA PHE A 151 -49.62 -24.81 -46.79
C PHE A 151 -51.10 -24.55 -46.45
N LEU A 152 -51.64 -23.40 -46.86
CA LEU A 152 -53.08 -23.19 -46.97
C LEU A 152 -53.51 -23.53 -48.40
N ASN A 153 -54.73 -24.07 -48.55
CA ASN A 153 -55.30 -24.58 -49.79
C ASN A 153 -55.56 -23.51 -50.88
N ASP A 154 -55.09 -22.27 -50.73
CA ASP A 154 -55.30 -21.16 -51.68
C ASP A 154 -54.03 -20.68 -52.39
N GLY A 155 -52.88 -21.33 -52.17
CA GLY A 155 -51.64 -21.01 -52.88
C GLY A 155 -50.93 -19.74 -52.40
N SER A 156 -51.36 -19.14 -51.28
CA SER A 156 -50.63 -18.03 -50.66
C SER A 156 -49.52 -18.54 -49.71
N LEU A 157 -48.29 -18.11 -49.97
CA LEU A 157 -47.09 -18.49 -49.19
C LEU A 157 -46.93 -17.52 -48.01
N PHE A 158 -47.47 -17.89 -46.84
CA PHE A 158 -47.17 -17.17 -45.60
C PHE A 158 -45.85 -17.70 -45.00
N GLY A 159 -44.80 -16.90 -45.07
CA GLY A 159 -43.56 -17.16 -44.31
C GLY A 159 -43.85 -17.06 -42.81
N TYR A 160 -43.76 -18.17 -42.09
CA TYR A 160 -43.98 -18.18 -40.64
C TYR A 160 -42.79 -17.63 -39.86
N GLN A 161 -43.15 -16.80 -38.89
CA GLN A 161 -42.32 -16.07 -37.95
C GLN A 161 -41.76 -17.00 -36.88
N THR A 162 -40.44 -16.99 -36.68
CA THR A 162 -39.84 -17.44 -35.43
C THR A 162 -39.89 -16.30 -34.42
N LYS A 163 -40.73 -16.44 -33.39
CA LYS A 163 -40.80 -15.50 -32.27
C LYS A 163 -39.60 -15.70 -31.36
N ILE A 164 -38.62 -14.81 -31.47
CA ILE A 164 -37.66 -14.55 -30.40
C ILE A 164 -38.04 -13.17 -29.85
N LEU A 165 -38.30 -13.07 -28.54
CA LEU A 165 -38.55 -11.81 -27.83
C LEU A 165 -39.72 -10.96 -28.39
N GLY A 166 -40.81 -11.58 -28.85
CA GLY A 166 -41.99 -10.85 -29.32
C GLY A 166 -41.81 -10.12 -30.66
N GLN A 167 -40.73 -10.38 -31.39
CA GLN A 167 -40.47 -9.78 -32.69
C GLN A 167 -41.08 -10.63 -33.82
N THR A 168 -41.98 -10.02 -34.59
CA THR A 168 -42.56 -10.56 -35.83
C THR A 168 -41.61 -10.25 -36.98
N VAL A 169 -40.67 -11.14 -37.29
CA VAL A 169 -39.82 -11.01 -38.48
C VAL A 169 -40.70 -11.17 -39.72
N THR A 170 -41.25 -10.07 -40.23
CA THR A 170 -41.69 -9.98 -41.61
C THR A 170 -40.47 -9.73 -42.48
N THR A 171 -40.59 -10.02 -43.77
CA THR A 171 -39.59 -9.71 -44.82
C THR A 171 -39.21 -8.22 -44.92
N ALA A 172 -39.78 -7.35 -44.08
CA ALA A 172 -39.31 -6.02 -43.76
C ALA A 172 -38.58 -6.04 -42.41
N GLY A 173 -37.24 -5.91 -42.47
CA GLY A 173 -36.31 -6.09 -41.35
C GLY A 173 -36.72 -5.40 -40.04
N LEU A 174 -36.57 -6.16 -38.96
CA LEU A 174 -36.91 -5.74 -37.60
C LEU A 174 -35.79 -4.96 -36.92
N ILE A 175 -35.20 -4.06 -37.70
CA ILE A 175 -34.59 -2.80 -37.28
C ILE A 175 -35.09 -1.84 -38.34
N THR A 176 -36.27 -1.27 -38.09
CA THR A 176 -36.87 -0.31 -39.01
C THR A 176 -36.03 0.95 -38.89
N ALA A 177 -35.18 1.17 -39.91
CA ALA A 177 -34.47 2.40 -40.21
C ALA A 177 -34.31 3.35 -39.01
N GLY A 178 -33.21 3.21 -38.26
CA GLY A 178 -32.66 4.38 -37.60
C GLY A 178 -32.39 5.43 -38.67
N ASN A 179 -32.59 6.71 -38.35
CA ASN A 179 -32.47 7.85 -39.28
C ASN A 179 -31.10 8.01 -39.98
N GLY A 180 -30.15 7.09 -39.76
CA GLY A 180 -28.76 7.18 -40.22
C GLY A 180 -28.40 6.42 -41.50
N CYS A 181 -29.19 5.44 -41.97
CA CYS A 181 -28.79 4.70 -43.17
C CYS A 181 -29.17 5.47 -44.46
N LYS A 182 -28.20 6.25 -44.96
CA LYS A 182 -28.26 6.89 -46.29
C LYS A 182 -27.30 6.17 -47.23
N THR A 183 -27.74 5.06 -47.81
CA THR A 183 -27.09 4.51 -49.01
C THR A 183 -27.51 5.36 -50.21
N GLU A 184 -26.61 5.56 -51.19
CA GLU A 184 -26.90 6.30 -52.42
C GLU A 184 -28.10 5.72 -53.22
N SER A 185 -28.50 4.48 -52.93
CA SER A 185 -29.63 3.76 -53.53
C SER A 185 -30.93 3.81 -52.73
N GLY A 186 -30.94 4.39 -51.52
CA GLY A 186 -32.14 4.51 -50.67
C GLY A 186 -32.71 3.19 -50.13
N LEU A 187 -32.08 2.04 -50.41
CA LEU A 187 -32.40 0.74 -49.82
C LEU A 187 -31.32 0.36 -48.81
N CYS A 188 -31.73 0.19 -47.56
CA CYS A 188 -30.87 -0.31 -46.48
C CYS A 188 -31.19 -1.76 -46.20
N THR A 189 -30.16 -2.61 -46.15
CA THR A 189 -30.34 -4.01 -45.77
C THR A 189 -30.56 -4.13 -44.25
N ALA A 190 -31.10 -5.26 -43.79
CA ALA A 190 -31.25 -5.53 -42.37
C ALA A 190 -29.90 -5.54 -41.64
N THR A 191 -28.81 -5.89 -42.33
CA THR A 191 -27.44 -5.83 -41.83
C THR A 191 -26.98 -4.38 -41.63
N ASP A 192 -27.21 -3.51 -42.61
CA ASP A 192 -26.82 -2.08 -42.52
C ASP A 192 -27.54 -1.38 -41.37
N ASN A 193 -28.84 -1.65 -41.17
CA ASN A 193 -29.61 -1.09 -40.07
C ASN A 193 -29.12 -1.60 -38.70
N ARG A 194 -28.67 -2.87 -38.64
CA ARG A 194 -28.10 -3.47 -37.43
C ARG A 194 -26.78 -2.81 -37.06
N GLU A 195 -25.89 -2.66 -38.02
CA GLU A 195 -24.58 -2.01 -37.82
C GLU A 195 -24.75 -0.55 -37.40
N ALA A 196 -25.65 0.19 -38.06
CA ALA A 196 -25.97 1.57 -37.69
C ALA A 196 -26.50 1.67 -36.25
N PHE A 197 -27.44 0.81 -35.86
CA PHE A 197 -27.96 0.77 -34.49
C PHE A 197 -26.86 0.54 -33.44
N PHE A 198 -25.96 -0.44 -33.65
CA PHE A 198 -24.88 -0.70 -32.70
C PHE A 198 -23.81 0.41 -32.69
N SER A 199 -23.59 1.08 -33.82
CA SER A 199 -22.73 2.27 -33.88
C SER A 199 -23.32 3.45 -33.10
N ASP A 200 -24.62 3.70 -33.24
CA ASP A 200 -25.33 4.76 -32.54
C ASP A 200 -25.44 4.47 -31.04
N LEU A 201 -25.70 3.21 -30.67
CA LEU A 201 -25.65 2.76 -29.28
C LEU A 201 -24.27 2.96 -28.67
N ALA A 202 -23.20 2.59 -29.39
CA ALA A 202 -21.83 2.78 -28.92
C ALA A 202 -21.52 4.25 -28.68
N THR A 203 -21.89 5.12 -29.61
CA THR A 203 -21.70 6.58 -29.51
C THR A 203 -22.48 7.16 -28.33
N THR A 204 -23.74 6.76 -28.17
CA THR A 204 -24.63 7.22 -27.10
C THR A 204 -24.12 6.81 -25.73
N LEU A 205 -23.70 5.55 -25.57
CA LEU A 205 -23.11 5.06 -24.34
C LEU A 205 -21.77 5.74 -24.02
N ASN A 206 -20.90 5.94 -25.02
CA ASN A 206 -19.65 6.68 -24.83
C ASN A 206 -19.92 8.13 -24.35
N ASN A 207 -20.93 8.81 -24.91
CA ASN A 207 -21.30 10.16 -24.50
C ASN A 207 -21.94 10.20 -23.11
N ALA A 208 -22.73 9.19 -22.74
CA ALA A 208 -23.38 9.12 -21.44
C ALA A 208 -22.40 8.81 -20.30
N PHE A 209 -21.52 7.85 -20.50
CA PHE A 209 -20.47 7.52 -19.53
C PHE A 209 -19.31 8.51 -19.55
N GLY A 210 -19.10 9.25 -20.64
CA GLY A 210 -18.00 10.19 -20.78
C GLY A 210 -16.63 9.51 -20.76
N THR A 211 -15.57 10.32 -20.62
CA THR A 211 -14.18 9.84 -20.51
C THR A 211 -13.53 10.42 -19.26
N GLY A 212 -12.71 9.62 -18.57
CA GLY A 212 -11.92 10.08 -17.42
C GLY A 212 -12.27 9.41 -16.09
N GLU A 213 -11.76 10.00 -15.01
CA GLU A 213 -11.88 9.49 -13.65
C GLU A 213 -13.19 9.96 -13.01
N LYS A 214 -13.99 9.02 -12.50
CA LYS A 214 -15.29 9.27 -11.87
C LYS A 214 -15.34 8.68 -10.47
N GLU A 215 -15.97 9.41 -9.55
CA GLU A 215 -16.29 8.90 -8.23
C GLU A 215 -17.49 7.95 -8.32
N TRP A 216 -17.33 6.73 -7.80
CA TRP A 216 -18.39 5.73 -7.76
C TRP A 216 -18.92 5.64 -6.34
N GLU A 217 -20.23 5.48 -6.23
CA GLU A 217 -20.88 5.25 -4.94
C GLU A 217 -20.90 3.74 -4.66
N LEU A 218 -20.34 3.33 -3.54
CA LEU A 218 -20.34 1.94 -3.09
C LEU A 218 -21.33 1.80 -1.94
N SER A 219 -22.27 0.85 -2.02
CA SER A 219 -23.30 0.69 -0.99
C SER A 219 -22.73 0.26 0.36
N ASP A 220 -21.72 -0.62 0.35
CA ASP A 220 -21.06 -1.10 1.56
C ASP A 220 -19.71 -0.40 1.76
N GLY A 221 -18.84 -0.52 0.74
CA GLY A 221 -17.52 0.10 0.73
C GLY A 221 -16.67 -0.30 1.94
N THR A 222 -16.56 -1.60 2.25
CA THR A 222 -15.70 -2.06 3.35
C THR A 222 -14.55 -2.91 2.82
N ILE A 223 -13.36 -2.71 3.39
CA ILE A 223 -12.18 -3.51 3.06
C ILE A 223 -11.70 -4.20 4.33
N ARG A 224 -11.59 -5.51 4.28
CA ARG A 224 -10.94 -6.33 5.31
C ARG A 224 -9.63 -6.85 4.77
N ALA A 225 -8.54 -6.57 5.46
CA ALA A 225 -7.21 -7.05 5.11
C ALA A 225 -6.64 -7.89 6.25
N VAL A 226 -6.14 -9.08 5.93
CA VAL A 226 -5.38 -9.93 6.85
C VAL A 226 -3.95 -9.98 6.35
N THR A 227 -3.03 -9.40 7.11
CA THR A 227 -1.63 -9.25 6.71
C THR A 227 -0.74 -10.05 7.64
N GLY A 228 -0.03 -11.01 7.07
CA GLY A 228 1.07 -11.72 7.70
C GLY A 228 2.41 -11.21 7.17
N ALA A 229 3.38 -11.00 8.04
CA ALA A 229 4.75 -10.66 7.65
C ALA A 229 5.77 -11.50 8.42
N VAL A 230 6.83 -11.92 7.73
CA VAL A 230 7.99 -12.61 8.33
C VAL A 230 9.25 -12.05 7.73
N GLY A 231 10.24 -11.74 8.56
CA GLY A 231 11.43 -11.06 8.10
C GLY A 231 12.62 -11.12 9.06
N GLY A 232 13.66 -10.39 8.66
CA GLY A 232 14.84 -10.16 9.45
C GLY A 232 15.01 -8.67 9.73
N LYS A 233 15.55 -8.36 10.90
CA LYS A 233 15.99 -7.02 11.28
C LYS A 233 17.45 -7.11 11.72
N PHE A 234 18.25 -6.17 11.25
CA PHE A 234 19.61 -5.96 11.69
C PHE A 234 19.66 -4.61 12.39
N ASP A 235 20.27 -4.55 13.56
CA ASP A 235 20.37 -3.32 14.33
C ASP A 235 21.75 -3.11 14.93
N ILE A 236 22.12 -1.83 15.04
CA ILE A 236 23.40 -1.40 15.61
C ILE A 236 23.21 -0.25 16.59
N TYR A 237 23.71 -0.40 17.81
CA TYR A 237 23.77 0.67 18.81
C TYR A 237 24.98 1.55 18.53
N LEU A 238 24.73 2.78 18.09
CA LEU A 238 25.77 3.81 18.00
C LEU A 238 26.02 4.45 19.37
N PHE A 239 24.94 4.61 20.14
CA PHE A 239 24.97 5.10 21.51
C PHE A 239 24.00 4.30 22.38
N PRO A 240 24.14 4.29 23.72
CA PRO A 240 23.19 3.62 24.62
C PRO A 240 21.74 4.08 24.44
N PHE A 241 21.55 5.31 23.95
CA PHE A 241 20.25 5.93 23.67
C PHE A 241 19.86 5.93 22.19
N MET A 242 20.68 5.38 21.29
CA MET A 242 20.44 5.44 19.85
C MET A 242 20.84 4.15 19.14
N ASN A 243 19.85 3.50 18.55
CA ASN A 243 20.00 2.29 17.74
C ASN A 243 19.58 2.59 16.30
N LEU A 244 20.43 2.27 15.33
CA LEU A 244 20.06 2.25 13.92
C LEU A 244 19.62 0.85 13.54
N PHE A 245 18.60 0.74 12.69
CA PHE A 245 18.14 -0.56 12.22
C PHE A 245 17.76 -0.57 10.75
N VAL A 246 17.84 -1.75 10.16
CA VAL A 246 17.30 -2.09 8.85
C VAL A 246 16.47 -3.34 8.99
N THR A 247 15.27 -3.33 8.40
CA THR A 247 14.32 -4.43 8.41
C THR A 247 13.95 -4.79 6.99
N ALA A 248 13.93 -6.08 6.67
CA ALA A 248 13.36 -6.61 5.46
C ALA A 248 12.40 -7.75 5.81
N ALA A 249 11.17 -7.68 5.33
CA ALA A 249 10.16 -8.70 5.58
C ALA A 249 9.39 -9.05 4.31
N TYR A 250 9.10 -10.34 4.15
CA TYR A 250 8.09 -10.81 3.23
C TYR A 250 6.71 -10.51 3.79
N ILE A 251 5.80 -10.06 2.94
CA ILE A 251 4.41 -9.77 3.30
C ILE A 251 3.49 -10.62 2.44
N ARG A 252 2.51 -11.25 3.08
CA ARG A 252 1.33 -11.81 2.45
C ARG A 252 0.09 -11.14 3.03
N MET A 253 -0.73 -10.58 2.16
CA MET A 253 -1.97 -9.89 2.51
C MET A 253 -3.14 -10.53 1.77
N GLU A 254 -4.14 -10.96 2.52
CA GLU A 254 -5.42 -11.40 1.99
C GLU A 254 -6.39 -10.25 2.16
N GLN A 255 -6.86 -9.69 1.04
CA GLN A 255 -7.77 -8.55 1.02
C GLN A 255 -9.13 -8.98 0.48
N GLU A 256 -10.17 -8.65 1.22
CA GLU A 256 -11.57 -8.76 0.80
C GLU A 256 -12.19 -7.36 0.78
N THR A 257 -12.74 -6.96 -0.35
CA THR A 257 -13.43 -5.67 -0.51
C THR A 257 -14.89 -5.95 -0.77
N ASN A 258 -15.75 -5.65 0.20
CA ASN A 258 -17.20 -5.70 0.03
C ASN A 258 -17.65 -4.39 -0.61
N VAL A 259 -17.97 -4.50 -1.88
CA VAL A 259 -18.45 -3.37 -2.68
C VAL A 259 -19.98 -3.25 -2.54
N GLY A 260 -20.68 -4.39 -2.50
CA GLY A 260 -22.14 -4.43 -2.57
C GLY A 260 -22.60 -4.02 -3.96
N THR A 261 -23.37 -2.94 -4.05
CA THR A 261 -23.74 -2.28 -5.31
C THR A 261 -22.76 -1.14 -5.60
N ALA A 262 -22.18 -1.13 -6.80
CA ALA A 262 -21.43 0.01 -7.32
C ALA A 262 -22.35 0.83 -8.23
N THR A 263 -22.48 2.12 -7.96
CA THR A 263 -23.26 3.07 -8.77
C THR A 263 -22.32 4.06 -9.45
N ILE A 264 -22.40 4.10 -10.78
CA ILE A 264 -21.63 5.02 -11.62
C ILE A 264 -22.57 6.14 -12.09
N PRO A 265 -22.29 7.41 -11.78
CA PRO A 265 -23.03 8.53 -12.33
C PRO A 265 -22.70 8.72 -13.82
N LEU A 266 -23.74 8.99 -14.61
CA LEU A 266 -23.60 9.36 -16.03
C LEU A 266 -23.35 10.86 -16.13
N ASP A 267 -22.48 11.28 -17.05
CA ASP A 267 -22.25 12.70 -17.33
C ASP A 267 -23.46 13.29 -18.07
N ASN A 268 -24.01 12.51 -18.99
CA ASN A 268 -25.23 12.82 -19.71
C ASN A 268 -26.26 11.72 -19.43
N PRO A 269 -27.38 12.03 -18.75
CA PRO A 269 -28.44 11.06 -18.50
C PRO A 269 -28.97 10.46 -19.80
N LEU A 270 -29.25 9.16 -19.80
CA LEU A 270 -29.82 8.45 -20.94
C LEU A 270 -31.34 8.50 -20.86
N VAL A 271 -31.99 8.93 -21.92
CA VAL A 271 -33.44 8.84 -22.06
C VAL A 271 -33.77 7.61 -22.88
N LEU A 272 -34.49 6.63 -22.32
CA LEU A 272 -34.73 5.34 -22.99
C LEU A 272 -35.45 5.46 -24.33
N SER A 273 -36.33 6.46 -24.47
CA SER A 273 -37.05 6.72 -25.73
C SER A 273 -36.15 7.31 -26.82
N GLU A 274 -35.00 7.89 -26.47
CA GLU A 274 -33.99 8.37 -27.42
C GLU A 274 -33.04 7.25 -27.86
N LEU A 275 -32.84 6.23 -27.02
CA LEU A 275 -32.07 5.02 -27.35
C LEU A 275 -32.82 4.04 -28.26
N LEU A 276 -34.16 4.09 -28.25
CA LEU A 276 -35.03 3.17 -28.98
C LEU A 276 -35.75 3.92 -30.10
N ASP A 277 -35.22 3.84 -31.32
CA ASP A 277 -35.87 4.47 -32.48
C ASP A 277 -37.15 3.73 -32.92
N GLY A 278 -38.12 4.48 -33.43
CA GLY A 278 -39.31 3.92 -34.08
C GLY A 278 -40.40 3.39 -33.14
N ARG A 279 -41.04 2.26 -33.49
CA ARG A 279 -42.24 1.74 -32.78
C ARG A 279 -41.97 1.32 -31.32
N LEU A 280 -40.71 1.05 -30.96
CA LEU A 280 -40.31 0.67 -29.60
C LEU A 280 -40.31 1.85 -28.62
N SER A 281 -40.08 3.09 -29.08
CA SER A 281 -40.16 4.28 -28.21
C SER A 281 -41.55 4.43 -27.58
N SER A 282 -42.60 4.06 -28.31
CA SER A 282 -43.99 4.11 -27.86
C SER A 282 -44.35 3.05 -26.80
N LEU A 283 -43.51 2.03 -26.64
CA LEU A 283 -43.70 0.93 -25.69
C LEU A 283 -42.95 1.14 -24.38
N VAL A 284 -42.09 2.16 -24.30
CA VAL A 284 -41.24 2.40 -23.14
C VAL A 284 -41.52 3.79 -22.59
N SER A 285 -41.82 3.90 -21.30
CA SER A 285 -41.99 5.20 -20.65
C SER A 285 -40.71 6.03 -20.76
N ASN A 286 -40.86 7.36 -20.89
CA ASN A 286 -39.75 8.35 -20.84
C ASN A 286 -39.03 8.27 -19.50
N THR A 287 -38.16 7.27 -19.39
CA THR A 287 -37.40 6.96 -18.19
C THR A 287 -36.01 7.50 -18.44
N THR A 288 -35.60 8.43 -17.58
CA THR A 288 -34.25 8.99 -17.60
C THR A 288 -33.38 8.19 -16.64
N ILE A 289 -32.30 7.62 -17.15
CA ILE A 289 -31.26 6.96 -16.36
C ILE A 289 -30.16 7.99 -16.14
N SER A 290 -29.92 8.39 -14.90
CA SER A 290 -28.82 9.29 -14.51
C SER A 290 -27.60 8.55 -13.95
N SER A 291 -27.74 7.26 -13.64
CA SER A 291 -26.69 6.43 -13.09
C SER A 291 -26.91 4.96 -13.42
N VAL A 292 -25.83 4.19 -13.51
CA VAL A 292 -25.89 2.74 -13.69
C VAL A 292 -25.37 2.06 -12.43
N SER A 293 -26.18 1.18 -11.87
CA SER A 293 -25.84 0.39 -10.68
C SER A 293 -25.69 -1.07 -11.04
N PHE A 294 -24.65 -1.72 -10.53
CA PHE A 294 -24.45 -3.16 -10.68
C PHE A 294 -24.01 -3.79 -9.37
N ASN A 295 -24.49 -5.02 -9.14
CA ASN A 295 -24.10 -5.81 -7.99
C ASN A 295 -22.73 -6.42 -8.25
N VAL A 296 -21.73 -5.95 -7.50
CA VAL A 296 -20.35 -6.47 -7.54
C VAL A 296 -20.16 -7.55 -6.49
N GLY A 297 -20.81 -7.41 -5.33
CA GLY A 297 -20.61 -8.30 -4.19
C GLY A 297 -19.24 -8.06 -3.53
N SER A 298 -18.45 -9.11 -3.39
CA SER A 298 -17.15 -9.08 -2.71
C SER A 298 -16.02 -9.44 -3.66
N ILE A 299 -14.97 -8.63 -3.69
CA ILE A 299 -13.75 -8.87 -4.47
C ILE A 299 -12.67 -9.37 -3.51
N LYS A 300 -12.06 -10.52 -3.81
CA LYS A 300 -10.98 -11.10 -3.01
C LYS A 300 -9.68 -11.11 -3.80
N ASN A 301 -8.62 -10.60 -3.18
CA ASN A 301 -7.28 -10.55 -3.76
C ASN A 301 -6.28 -11.12 -2.74
N ILE A 302 -5.28 -11.85 -3.24
CA ILE A 302 -4.13 -12.27 -2.45
C ILE A 302 -2.91 -11.53 -2.98
N LEU A 303 -2.35 -10.67 -2.14
CA LEU A 303 -1.24 -9.81 -2.46
C LEU A 303 0.01 -10.30 -1.74
N ASN A 304 1.11 -10.46 -2.48
CA ASN A 304 2.38 -10.93 -1.93
C ASN A 304 3.48 -9.95 -2.29
N GLY A 305 4.45 -9.78 -1.40
CA GLY A 305 5.60 -8.93 -1.71
C GLY A 305 6.50 -8.74 -0.52
N TYR A 306 7.05 -7.54 -0.40
CA TYR A 306 8.06 -7.25 0.60
C TYR A 306 7.97 -5.81 1.10
N VAL A 307 8.49 -5.62 2.31
CA VAL A 307 8.78 -4.32 2.88
C VAL A 307 10.25 -4.25 3.26
N VAL A 308 10.88 -3.12 2.95
CA VAL A 308 12.19 -2.77 3.46
C VAL A 308 12.09 -1.44 4.19
N MET A 309 12.63 -1.36 5.39
CA MET A 309 12.65 -0.15 6.21
C MET A 309 14.03 0.07 6.79
N GLY A 310 14.44 1.32 6.91
CA GLY A 310 15.61 1.75 7.65
C GLY A 310 15.22 2.86 8.62
N GLY A 311 15.81 2.87 9.81
CA GLY A 311 15.44 3.85 10.81
C GLY A 311 16.36 3.92 12.01
N THR A 312 15.91 4.71 12.98
CA THR A 312 16.56 4.86 14.27
C THR A 312 15.53 4.71 15.38
N ASN A 313 15.95 4.13 16.49
CA ASN A 313 15.24 4.18 17.75
C ASN A 313 16.05 5.04 18.72
N LEU A 314 15.43 6.12 19.18
CA LEU A 314 16.00 7.03 20.17
C LEU A 314 15.34 6.75 21.51
N ALA A 315 16.11 6.53 22.57
CA ALA A 315 15.58 6.20 23.90
C ALA A 315 16.31 6.99 24.99
N ILE A 316 15.54 7.66 25.85
CA ILE A 316 16.04 8.30 27.06
C ILE A 316 15.40 7.62 28.26
N GLY A 317 16.13 7.46 29.36
CA GLY A 317 15.59 6.78 30.52
C GLY A 317 16.33 7.07 31.81
N TYR A 318 15.64 6.80 32.92
CA TYR A 318 16.15 6.95 34.28
C TYR A 318 15.51 5.92 35.20
N LYS A 319 16.34 5.20 35.99
CA LYS A 319 15.89 4.19 36.97
C LYS A 319 14.85 3.20 36.42
N GLY A 320 15.14 2.61 35.26
CA GLY A 320 14.26 1.64 34.60
C GLY A 320 13.14 2.26 33.77
N PHE A 321 12.68 3.48 34.07
CA PHE A 321 11.73 4.17 33.20
C PHE A 321 12.42 4.66 31.93
N PHE A 322 11.74 4.56 30.79
CA PHE A 322 12.22 5.12 29.54
C PHE A 322 11.10 5.73 28.71
N ALA A 323 11.49 6.71 27.90
CA ALA A 323 10.74 7.19 26.76
C ALA A 323 11.57 6.90 25.51
N SER A 324 10.95 6.36 24.47
CA SER A 324 11.61 6.08 23.21
C SER A 324 10.77 6.53 22.02
N CYS A 325 11.41 6.77 20.90
CA CYS A 325 10.76 7.08 19.65
C CYS A 325 11.49 6.36 18.53
N MET A 326 10.78 5.43 17.90
CA MET A 326 11.22 4.80 16.67
C MET A 326 10.77 5.63 15.48
N LEU A 327 11.71 5.97 14.61
CA LEU A 327 11.48 6.66 13.34
C LEU A 327 12.09 5.82 12.24
N SER A 328 11.30 5.41 11.26
CA SER A 328 11.78 4.73 10.07
C SER A 328 11.11 5.23 8.80
N GLY A 329 11.89 5.20 7.73
CA GLY A 329 11.42 5.34 6.36
C GLY A 329 11.62 4.03 5.63
N GLY A 330 10.79 3.76 4.64
CA GLY A 330 10.89 2.52 3.89
C GLY A 330 10.10 2.53 2.62
N TYR A 331 9.99 1.33 2.06
CA TYR A 331 9.26 1.06 0.85
C TYR A 331 8.54 -0.28 0.97
N VAL A 332 7.28 -0.30 0.55
CA VAL A 332 6.49 -1.52 0.45
C VAL A 332 6.12 -1.76 -1.01
N GLN A 333 6.28 -3.01 -1.43
CA GLN A 333 5.78 -3.52 -2.69
C GLN A 333 4.89 -4.73 -2.44
N LEU A 334 3.70 -4.74 -3.00
CA LEU A 334 2.81 -5.89 -3.08
C LEU A 334 2.40 -6.11 -4.53
N ASP A 335 2.47 -7.35 -4.97
CA ASP A 335 2.07 -7.82 -6.28
C ASP A 335 0.78 -8.64 -6.15
N ASP A 336 -0.12 -8.53 -7.12
CA ASP A 336 -1.28 -9.41 -7.25
C ASP A 336 -0.91 -10.59 -8.14
N TRP A 337 -0.54 -11.70 -7.52
CA TRP A 337 -0.12 -12.89 -8.24
C TRP A 337 -1.29 -13.61 -8.92
N GLN A 338 -2.50 -13.48 -8.39
CA GLN A 338 -3.68 -14.13 -8.95
C GLN A 338 -4.03 -13.53 -10.32
N ASN A 339 -3.90 -12.21 -10.44
CA ASN A 339 -4.20 -11.49 -11.68
C ASN A 339 -2.93 -11.14 -12.49
N ASN A 340 -1.75 -11.65 -12.09
CA ASN A 340 -0.45 -11.38 -12.71
C ASN A 340 -0.11 -9.87 -12.82
N VAL A 341 -0.50 -9.08 -11.81
CA VAL A 341 -0.23 -7.63 -11.74
C VAL A 341 0.94 -7.37 -10.79
N LYS A 342 2.10 -7.04 -11.37
CA LYS A 342 3.28 -6.63 -10.59
C LYS A 342 3.14 -5.18 -10.12
N GLY A 343 3.60 -4.91 -8.90
CA GLY A 343 3.61 -3.59 -8.30
C GLY A 343 2.21 -3.04 -8.02
N PHE A 344 1.25 -3.92 -7.73
CA PHE A 344 -0.13 -3.57 -7.42
C PHE A 344 -0.22 -2.51 -6.30
N VAL A 345 0.61 -2.64 -5.27
CA VAL A 345 0.92 -1.56 -4.33
C VAL A 345 2.42 -1.31 -4.37
N GLN A 346 2.82 -0.06 -4.59
CA GLN A 346 4.22 0.37 -4.56
C GLN A 346 4.29 1.74 -3.92
N LYS A 347 4.72 1.81 -2.66
CA LYS A 347 4.66 3.05 -1.89
C LYS A 347 5.85 3.26 -0.98
N PRO A 348 6.39 4.49 -0.93
CA PRO A 348 7.21 4.89 0.20
C PRO A 348 6.34 4.95 1.46
N LEU A 349 6.93 4.59 2.59
CA LEU A 349 6.28 4.61 3.89
C LEU A 349 7.12 5.32 4.92
N MET A 350 6.46 5.91 5.91
CA MET A 350 7.06 6.42 7.13
C MET A 350 6.37 5.78 8.33
N TYR A 351 7.17 5.38 9.30
CA TYR A 351 6.74 4.76 10.54
C TYR A 351 7.29 5.58 11.71
N ILE A 352 6.40 5.99 12.61
CA ILE A 352 6.73 6.74 13.82
C ILE A 352 6.06 6.05 15.00
N ALA A 353 6.83 5.63 15.99
CA ALA A 353 6.29 4.99 17.19
C ALA A 353 6.96 5.52 18.48
N PRO A 354 6.40 6.57 19.09
CA PRO A 354 6.74 6.94 20.46
C PRO A 354 6.19 5.92 21.46
N ARG A 355 7.03 5.54 22.42
CA ARG A 355 6.72 4.58 23.48
C ARG A 355 7.23 5.10 24.81
N VAL A 356 6.54 4.74 25.88
CA VAL A 356 7.00 4.88 27.26
C VAL A 356 6.96 3.51 27.93
N GLY A 357 7.89 3.25 28.82
CA GLY A 357 7.95 1.94 29.44
C GLY A 357 8.81 1.90 30.69
N TYR A 358 8.91 0.70 31.22
CA TYR A 358 9.70 0.37 32.37
C TYR A 358 10.47 -0.92 32.13
N THR A 359 11.75 -0.90 32.48
CA THR A 359 12.68 -2.01 32.38
C THR A 359 13.14 -2.40 33.78
N TYR A 360 12.79 -3.62 34.19
CA TYR A 360 13.23 -4.24 35.43
C TYR A 360 14.59 -4.92 35.22
N GLU A 361 15.63 -4.38 35.86
CA GLU A 361 17.02 -4.88 35.88
C GLU A 361 17.65 -5.13 34.48
N GLY A 362 17.11 -4.55 33.42
CA GLY A 362 17.55 -4.81 32.04
C GLY A 362 17.11 -6.17 31.47
N ILE A 363 16.29 -6.93 32.21
CA ILE A 363 15.88 -8.30 31.88
C ILE A 363 14.47 -8.31 31.31
N PHE A 364 13.57 -7.57 31.93
CA PHE A 364 12.17 -7.55 31.53
C PHE A 364 11.73 -6.11 31.30
N THR A 365 11.20 -5.85 30.13
CA THR A 365 10.73 -4.53 29.72
C THR A 365 9.26 -4.61 29.37
N MET A 366 8.47 -3.69 29.89
CA MET A 366 7.10 -3.46 29.43
C MET A 366 7.00 -2.05 28.87
N HIS A 367 6.21 -1.88 27.82
CA HIS A 367 5.99 -0.57 27.23
C HIS A 367 4.58 -0.42 26.68
N VAL A 368 4.16 0.83 26.60
CA VAL A 368 2.95 1.25 25.90
C VAL A 368 3.31 2.42 25.00
N GLY A 369 2.53 2.64 23.95
CA GLY A 369 2.81 3.73 23.03
C GLY A 369 1.74 3.93 21.99
N VAL A 370 2.07 4.77 21.03
CA VAL A 370 1.28 4.94 19.81
C VAL A 370 2.19 4.74 18.63
N GLN A 371 1.64 4.29 17.52
CA GLN A 371 2.32 4.24 16.24
C GLN A 371 1.48 4.89 15.16
N ARG A 372 2.16 5.49 14.19
CA ARG A 372 1.57 5.98 12.95
C ARG A 372 2.37 5.42 11.79
N ILE A 373 1.64 4.85 10.84
CA ILE A 373 2.19 4.38 9.57
C ILE A 373 1.56 5.23 8.49
N GLU A 374 2.40 5.95 7.76
CA GLU A 374 1.96 6.79 6.66
C GLU A 374 2.49 6.20 5.35
N LEU A 375 1.58 5.80 4.47
CA LEU A 375 1.88 5.37 3.12
C LEU A 375 1.73 6.58 2.20
N PHE A 376 2.83 7.06 1.63
CA PHE A 376 2.79 8.24 0.78
C PHE A 376 2.26 7.92 -0.61
N GLY A 377 1.42 8.81 -1.14
CA GLY A 377 0.78 8.68 -2.46
C GLY A 377 -0.52 7.85 -2.44
N SER A 378 -1.35 8.05 -3.45
CA SER A 378 -2.58 7.25 -3.62
C SER A 378 -2.25 5.81 -4.01
N THR A 379 -3.08 4.86 -3.61
CA THR A 379 -2.97 3.47 -4.11
C THR A 379 -3.46 3.49 -5.54
N LYS A 380 -2.55 3.39 -6.50
CA LYS A 380 -2.86 3.34 -7.93
C LYS A 380 -2.70 1.90 -8.40
N GLY A 381 -3.80 1.21 -8.65
CA GLY A 381 -3.77 -0.06 -9.36
C GLY A 381 -3.80 0.18 -10.87
N LYS A 382 -3.01 -0.57 -11.63
CA LYS A 382 -3.11 -0.60 -13.09
C LYS A 382 -4.03 -1.73 -13.49
N ASP A 383 -5.01 -1.39 -14.33
CA ASP A 383 -5.75 -2.31 -15.17
C ASP A 383 -6.65 -3.33 -14.43
N LEU A 384 -7.84 -2.88 -14.04
CA LEU A 384 -8.94 -3.78 -13.63
C LEU A 384 -9.76 -4.26 -14.84
N SER A 385 -9.32 -4.01 -16.08
CA SER A 385 -10.12 -4.32 -17.27
C SER A 385 -10.44 -5.81 -17.37
N ALA A 386 -9.51 -6.69 -17.00
CA ALA A 386 -9.72 -8.13 -17.01
C ALA A 386 -10.84 -8.57 -16.07
N SER A 387 -10.91 -7.99 -14.87
CA SER A 387 -11.94 -8.30 -13.86
C SER A 387 -13.25 -7.52 -14.05
N THR A 388 -13.20 -6.37 -14.74
CA THR A 388 -14.35 -5.48 -14.95
C THR A 388 -14.88 -5.50 -16.39
N GLY A 389 -14.37 -6.38 -17.25
CA GLY A 389 -14.74 -6.44 -18.67
C GLY A 389 -14.40 -5.17 -19.46
N GLY A 390 -13.34 -4.45 -19.08
CA GLY A 390 -12.93 -3.20 -19.73
C GLY A 390 -13.55 -1.93 -19.18
N LEU A 391 -14.45 -2.02 -18.18
CA LEU A 391 -15.13 -0.86 -17.62
C LEU A 391 -14.16 0.10 -16.90
N VAL A 392 -13.12 -0.44 -16.26
CA VAL A 392 -12.17 0.32 -15.44
C VAL A 392 -10.73 0.09 -15.91
N GLN A 393 -10.11 1.14 -16.47
CA GLN A 393 -8.69 1.12 -16.85
C GLN A 393 -7.75 1.36 -15.66
N GLY A 394 -8.22 2.07 -14.65
CA GLY A 394 -7.47 2.38 -13.45
C GLY A 394 -8.38 2.82 -12.33
N TYR A 395 -7.90 2.80 -11.09
CA TYR A 395 -8.71 3.23 -9.95
C TYR A 395 -7.86 3.89 -8.86
N SER A 396 -8.51 4.72 -8.05
CA SER A 396 -7.95 5.33 -6.84
C SER A 396 -8.94 5.16 -5.69
N VAL A 397 -8.43 4.75 -4.52
CA VAL A 397 -9.25 4.55 -3.32
C VAL A 397 -8.73 5.44 -2.19
N GLU A 398 -9.64 6.20 -1.59
CA GLU A 398 -9.44 6.90 -0.32
C GLU A 398 -10.11 6.10 0.80
N LEU A 399 -9.34 5.72 1.81
CA LEU A 399 -9.81 4.96 2.96
C LEU A 399 -9.96 5.88 4.16
N ASP A 400 -11.01 5.64 4.95
CA ASP A 400 -11.12 6.17 6.29
C ASP A 400 -10.40 5.22 7.25
N LYS A 401 -9.28 5.68 7.80
CA LYS A 401 -8.43 4.93 8.73
C LYS A 401 -8.18 5.79 9.97
N PHE A 402 -8.31 5.19 11.13
CA PHE A 402 -7.97 5.80 12.39
C PHE A 402 -6.46 6.15 12.39
N PRO A 403 -6.10 7.39 12.74
CA PRO A 403 -4.82 7.97 12.37
C PRO A 403 -3.60 7.38 13.10
N VAL A 404 -3.84 6.65 14.19
CA VAL A 404 -2.80 6.09 15.06
C VAL A 404 -3.22 4.72 15.58
N ASN A 405 -2.27 3.80 15.76
CA ASN A 405 -2.53 2.56 16.51
C ASN A 405 -1.91 2.66 17.90
N PHE A 406 -2.57 2.08 18.89
CA PHE A 406 -2.05 1.90 20.23
C PHE A 406 -1.17 0.66 20.29
N LEU A 407 -0.10 0.74 21.09
CA LEU A 407 0.87 -0.32 21.29
C LEU A 407 0.92 -0.70 22.75
N ALA A 408 0.98 -2.01 23.02
CA ALA A 408 1.34 -2.55 24.33
C ALA A 408 2.25 -3.75 24.11
N GLY A 409 3.44 -3.73 24.69
CA GLY A 409 4.42 -4.78 24.46
C GLY A 409 5.22 -5.13 25.69
N ALA A 410 5.85 -6.30 25.61
CA ALA A 410 6.79 -6.78 26.58
C ALA A 410 8.00 -7.40 25.88
N GLN A 411 9.16 -7.26 26.49
CA GLN A 411 10.41 -7.87 26.07
C GLN A 411 11.04 -8.58 27.26
N PHE A 412 11.55 -9.78 27.03
CA PHE A 412 12.27 -10.58 28.00
C PHE A 412 13.64 -10.97 27.45
N MET A 413 14.68 -10.71 28.23
CA MET A 413 16.08 -11.02 27.93
C MET A 413 16.58 -12.06 28.95
N PRO A 414 16.35 -13.37 28.72
CA PRO A 414 16.83 -14.40 29.65
C PRO A 414 18.36 -14.53 29.66
N MET A 415 19.03 -14.04 28.62
CA MET A 415 20.48 -13.97 28.46
C MET A 415 20.87 -12.57 27.99
N ARG A 416 22.14 -12.20 28.13
CA ARG A 416 22.68 -10.93 27.61
C ARG A 416 22.44 -10.78 26.10
N ASP A 417 22.60 -11.89 25.40
CA ASP A 417 22.70 -11.92 23.93
C ASP A 417 21.39 -12.37 23.28
N PHE A 418 20.37 -12.74 24.05
CA PHE A 418 19.12 -13.30 23.52
C PHE A 418 17.92 -12.59 24.12
N GLY A 419 17.01 -12.15 23.25
CA GLY A 419 15.78 -11.46 23.64
C GLY A 419 14.58 -11.99 22.88
N ILE A 420 13.43 -12.02 23.56
CA ILE A 420 12.12 -12.29 22.98
C ILE A 420 11.25 -11.09 23.26
N SER A 421 10.54 -10.58 22.27
CA SER A 421 9.54 -9.53 22.46
C SER A 421 8.25 -9.84 21.74
N ILE A 422 7.15 -9.42 22.37
CA ILE A 422 5.80 -9.49 21.82
C ILE A 422 5.17 -8.12 22.00
N GLU A 423 4.54 -7.61 20.96
CA GLU A 423 3.85 -6.33 20.97
C GLU A 423 2.47 -6.48 20.33
N TYR A 424 1.43 -6.14 21.09
CA TYR A 424 0.09 -5.98 20.57
C TYR A 424 -0.07 -4.61 19.94
N VAL A 425 -0.74 -4.58 18.80
CA VAL A 425 -1.13 -3.38 18.05
C VAL A 425 -2.64 -3.34 17.98
N GLY A 426 -3.26 -2.22 18.39
CA GLY A 426 -4.72 -2.07 18.37
C GLY A 426 -5.19 -0.66 18.03
N SER A 427 -6.25 -0.56 17.25
CA SER A 427 -7.06 0.63 17.01
C SER A 427 -8.50 0.18 16.67
N PRO A 428 -9.48 1.08 16.52
CA PRO A 428 -10.85 0.67 16.15
C PRO A 428 -10.92 -0.16 14.85
N ASP A 429 -9.94 0.02 13.96
CA ASP A 429 -9.91 -0.56 12.62
C ASP A 429 -8.65 -1.42 12.36
N THR A 430 -7.83 -1.67 13.38
CA THR A 430 -6.64 -2.54 13.28
C THR A 430 -6.45 -3.34 14.56
N SER A 431 -6.16 -4.63 14.44
CA SER A 431 -5.72 -5.46 15.56
C SER A 431 -4.62 -6.40 15.11
N GLY A 432 -3.61 -6.62 15.95
CA GLY A 432 -2.54 -7.52 15.56
C GLY A 432 -1.49 -7.74 16.64
N VAL A 433 -0.57 -8.65 16.33
CA VAL A 433 0.53 -9.02 17.20
C VAL A 433 1.81 -9.03 16.37
N ASN A 434 2.83 -8.41 16.91
CA ASN A 434 4.20 -8.50 16.46
C ASN A 434 4.97 -9.36 17.45
N ALA A 435 5.85 -10.21 16.93
CA ALA A 435 6.78 -10.99 17.71
C ALA A 435 8.18 -10.83 17.13
N GLU A 436 9.18 -10.80 18.00
CA GLU A 436 10.58 -10.68 17.61
C GLU A 436 11.42 -11.59 18.50
N ILE A 437 12.34 -12.34 17.87
CA ILE A 437 13.39 -13.09 18.55
C ILE A 437 14.71 -12.48 18.11
N ALA A 438 15.44 -11.89 19.05
CA ALA A 438 16.67 -11.17 18.80
C ALA A 438 17.87 -11.93 19.38
N TYR A 439 18.95 -11.98 18.60
CA TYR A 439 20.27 -12.40 19.01
C TYR A 439 21.26 -11.24 18.84
N ARG A 440 22.09 -10.98 19.83
CA ARG A 440 23.05 -9.87 19.82
C ARG A 440 24.47 -10.38 19.93
N PHE A 441 25.32 -9.92 19.02
CA PHE A 441 26.66 -10.44 18.81
C PHE A 441 27.73 -9.73 19.61
#